data_AF-A0A844T781-F1
#
_entry.id   AF-A0A844T781-F1
#
_cell.length_a   1.000
_cell.length_b   1.000
_cell.length_c   1.000
_cell.angle_alpha   90.00
_cell.angle_beta   90.00
_cell.angle_gamma   90.00
#
_symmetry.space_group_name_H-M   'P 1'
#
loop_
_entity.id
_entity.type
_entity.pdbx_description
1 polymer ?
#
loop_
_entity_poly.entity_id
_entity_poly.type
_entity_poly.pdbx_seq_one_letter_code
_entity_poly.pdbx_strand_id
1 'polypeptide(L)'
;MMIVTPASQRPPSSPSLASTQLNIVTLIDVAGTLRTGGLSGKTGLMDNGGESTGKGTNSLRTVCRQGQALNWLVYCTDMEKRPDGSWPLFARIVNIVFVLPDGTPELRKICNDLKIYGGPDKIRGPWTPSYYYWAGAVDLELEPGLYPYRLVVEVDTVDRNRKSYFNLDGPALQVIPLSAIHAASQHG
;
A
#
# COMPACT_ATOMS: atom_id res chain seq x y z
N MET A 1 39.96 44.00 -25.73
CA MET A 1 40.00 43.47 -24.35
C MET A 1 38.57 43.10 -23.96
N MET A 2 38.20 41.83 -24.05
CA MET A 2 36.91 41.32 -23.57
C MET A 2 37.15 40.57 -22.27
N ILE A 3 36.49 40.99 -21.18
CA ILE A 3 36.51 40.29 -19.90
C ILE A 3 35.33 39.31 -19.94
N VAL A 4 35.63 38.02 -20.01
CA VAL A 4 34.62 36.95 -19.87
C VAL A 4 34.47 36.66 -18.38
N THR A 5 33.31 36.98 -17.82
CA THR A 5 32.95 36.65 -16.44
C THR A 5 32.62 35.16 -16.36
N PRO A 6 33.15 34.37 -15.40
CA PRO A 6 32.76 32.98 -15.25
C PRO A 6 31.31 32.90 -14.73
N ALA A 7 30.53 31.98 -15.31
CA ALA A 7 29.17 31.70 -14.89
C ALA A 7 29.15 31.26 -13.41
N SER A 8 28.34 31.96 -12.59
CA SER A 8 28.05 31.57 -11.22
C SER A 8 27.43 30.16 -11.22
N GLN A 9 28.20 29.17 -10.78
CA GLN A 9 27.68 27.83 -10.52
C GLN A 9 26.71 27.93 -9.35
N ARG A 10 25.42 27.74 -9.61
CA ARG A 10 24.44 27.54 -8.54
C ARG A 10 24.91 26.33 -7.72
N PRO A 11 24.87 26.40 -6.38
CA PRO A 11 25.09 25.22 -5.56
C PRO A 11 24.10 24.14 -6.00
N PRO A 12 24.48 22.85 -5.96
CA PRO A 12 23.57 21.77 -6.29
C PRO A 12 22.30 21.96 -5.45
N SER A 13 21.15 21.95 -6.11
CA SER A 13 19.88 21.92 -5.39
C SER A 13 19.93 20.73 -4.44
N SER A 14 19.82 21.01 -3.13
CA SER A 14 19.61 19.99 -2.11
C SER A 14 18.59 18.99 -2.66
N PRO A 15 18.86 17.67 -2.58
CA PRO A 15 17.95 16.67 -3.15
C PRO A 15 16.58 16.97 -2.56
N SER A 16 15.64 17.36 -3.42
CA SER A 16 14.29 17.63 -2.98
C SER A 16 13.84 16.39 -2.22
N LEU A 17 13.45 16.55 -0.96
CA LEU A 17 12.72 15.56 -0.18
C LEU A 17 11.39 15.32 -0.90
N ALA A 18 11.42 14.64 -2.04
CA ALA A 18 10.28 13.84 -2.44
C ALA A 18 10.17 12.83 -1.32
N SER A 19 9.28 13.09 -0.36
CA SER A 19 8.74 12.05 0.49
C SER A 19 8.17 11.03 -0.49
N THR A 20 8.97 10.01 -0.83
CA THR A 20 8.57 8.96 -1.76
C THR A 20 7.42 8.25 -1.06
N GLN A 21 6.20 8.57 -1.47
CA GLN A 21 5.01 7.87 -1.00
C GLN A 21 5.24 6.39 -1.26
N LEU A 22 5.02 5.59 -0.22
CA LEU A 22 5.21 4.16 -0.31
C LEU A 22 3.87 3.53 -0.72
N ASN A 23 3.88 2.85 -1.86
CA ASN A 23 2.70 2.18 -2.40
C ASN A 23 2.80 0.70 -2.07
N ILE A 24 1.88 0.20 -1.27
CA ILE A 24 1.70 -1.21 -0.94
C ILE A 24 0.59 -1.75 -1.83
N VAL A 25 0.92 -2.65 -2.74
CA VAL A 25 -0.01 -3.23 -3.71
C VAL A 25 -0.37 -4.64 -3.26
N THR A 26 -1.66 -4.90 -3.10
CA THR A 26 -2.22 -6.22 -2.82
C THR A 26 -2.80 -6.79 -4.11
N LEU A 27 -2.23 -7.89 -4.59
CA LEU A 27 -2.76 -8.69 -5.69
C LEU A 27 -3.80 -9.69 -5.15
N ILE A 28 -4.95 -9.81 -5.81
CA ILE A 28 -6.03 -10.73 -5.40
C ILE A 28 -6.58 -11.51 -6.60
N ASP A 29 -6.51 -12.84 -6.52
CA ASP A 29 -7.28 -13.76 -7.37
C ASP A 29 -8.71 -13.88 -6.81
N VAL A 30 -9.62 -13.07 -7.35
CA VAL A 30 -11.02 -13.00 -6.90
C VAL A 30 -11.76 -14.31 -7.17
N ALA A 31 -11.61 -14.88 -8.37
CA ALA A 31 -12.31 -16.10 -8.75
C ALA A 31 -11.87 -17.29 -7.87
N GLY A 32 -10.56 -17.43 -7.67
CA GLY A 32 -10.02 -18.44 -6.78
C GLY A 32 -10.44 -18.23 -5.32
N THR A 33 -10.43 -16.98 -4.83
CA THR A 33 -10.87 -16.64 -3.47
C THR A 33 -12.33 -17.05 -3.22
N LEU A 34 -13.23 -16.70 -4.13
CA LEU A 34 -14.66 -17.06 -4.02
C LEU A 34 -14.85 -18.58 -4.08
N ARG A 35 -14.10 -19.27 -4.94
CA ARG A 35 -14.18 -20.73 -5.10
C ARG A 35 -13.70 -21.48 -3.86
N THR A 36 -12.64 -21.00 -3.19
CA THR A 36 -12.06 -21.67 -2.02
C THR A 36 -12.57 -21.12 -0.69
N GLY A 37 -13.31 -20.00 -0.70
CA GLY A 37 -13.80 -19.34 0.50
C GLY A 37 -12.68 -18.73 1.36
N GLY A 38 -11.58 -18.28 0.75
CA GLY A 38 -10.47 -17.69 1.51
C GLY A 38 -9.33 -17.17 0.64
N LEU A 39 -8.50 -16.29 1.22
CA LEU A 39 -7.40 -15.60 0.53
C LEU A 39 -6.08 -16.39 0.50
N SER A 40 -5.99 -17.50 1.24
CA SER A 40 -4.75 -18.29 1.33
C SER A 40 -4.30 -18.80 -0.04
N GLY A 41 -3.08 -18.43 -0.45
CA GLY A 41 -2.53 -18.76 -1.76
C GLY A 41 -3.29 -18.14 -2.94
N LYS A 42 -4.07 -17.07 -2.69
CA LYS A 42 -4.83 -16.29 -3.70
C LYS A 42 -4.46 -14.81 -3.66
N THR A 43 -3.49 -14.45 -2.85
CA THR A 43 -3.03 -13.09 -2.64
C THR A 43 -1.52 -13.02 -2.60
N GLY A 44 -1.00 -11.84 -2.88
CA GLY A 44 0.39 -11.49 -2.64
C GLY A 44 0.53 -9.99 -2.50
N LEU A 45 1.43 -9.52 -1.65
CA LEU A 45 1.68 -8.10 -1.45
C LEU A 45 3.06 -7.72 -1.94
N MET A 46 3.17 -6.54 -2.52
CA MET A 46 4.43 -5.90 -2.89
C MET A 46 4.40 -4.43 -2.48
N ASP A 47 5.58 -3.81 -2.44
CA ASP A 47 5.68 -2.36 -2.34
C ASP A 47 6.83 -1.85 -3.20
N ASN A 48 6.92 -0.52 -3.34
CA ASN A 48 8.02 0.17 -4.03
C ASN A 48 9.22 0.48 -3.10
N GLY A 49 9.28 -0.08 -1.89
CA GLY A 49 10.40 0.09 -0.97
C GLY A 49 11.57 -0.84 -1.28
N GLY A 50 12.80 -0.33 -1.31
CA GLY A 50 13.99 -1.14 -1.61
C GLY A 50 14.38 -2.14 -0.51
N GLU A 51 14.09 -1.80 0.75
CA GLU A 51 14.52 -2.56 1.93
C GLU A 51 13.45 -3.53 2.45
N SER A 52 12.25 -3.51 1.86
CA SER A 52 11.14 -4.38 2.26
C SER A 52 11.40 -5.85 1.95
N THR A 53 10.96 -6.74 2.83
CA THR A 53 11.14 -8.20 2.70
C THR A 53 9.80 -8.91 2.53
N GLY A 54 9.80 -10.16 2.04
CA GLY A 54 8.57 -10.94 1.86
C GLY A 54 7.67 -10.47 0.71
N LYS A 55 8.20 -9.69 -0.24
CA LYS A 55 7.48 -9.27 -1.46
C LYS A 55 6.96 -10.48 -2.23
N GLY A 56 5.75 -10.36 -2.77
CA GLY A 56 5.03 -11.44 -3.44
C GLY A 56 4.31 -12.40 -2.49
N THR A 57 4.36 -12.17 -1.16
CA THR A 57 3.73 -13.03 -0.16
C THR A 57 2.74 -12.26 0.72
N ASN A 58 2.00 -12.98 1.56
CA ASN A 58 1.13 -12.39 2.58
C ASN A 58 1.90 -11.89 3.82
N SER A 59 3.19 -12.21 3.91
CA SER A 59 4.07 -11.83 5.02
C SER A 59 4.97 -10.64 4.67
N LEU A 60 4.52 -9.78 3.74
CA LEU A 60 5.25 -8.57 3.34
C LEU A 60 5.56 -7.73 4.58
N ARG A 61 6.83 -7.41 4.76
CA ARG A 61 7.31 -6.43 5.74
C ARG A 61 7.76 -5.19 5.01
N THR A 62 6.92 -4.19 5.07
CA THR A 62 7.15 -2.91 4.40
C THR A 62 7.99 -2.02 5.29
N VAL A 63 9.22 -1.69 4.85
CA VAL A 63 10.08 -0.76 5.58
C VAL A 63 9.62 0.66 5.29
N CYS A 64 9.24 1.40 6.35
CA CYS A 64 8.78 2.77 6.25
C CYS A 64 9.29 3.62 7.42
N ARG A 65 9.21 4.94 7.29
CA ARG A 65 9.68 5.89 8.31
C ARG A 65 8.51 6.53 9.05
N GLN A 66 8.78 7.01 10.26
CA GLN A 66 7.92 7.98 10.94
C GLN A 66 7.55 9.13 9.99
N GLY A 67 6.27 9.53 9.97
CA GLY A 67 5.76 10.58 9.09
C GLY A 67 5.63 10.22 7.60
N GLN A 68 6.05 9.03 7.17
CA GLN A 68 5.99 8.67 5.74
C GLN A 68 4.56 8.40 5.30
N ALA A 69 4.19 8.95 4.15
CA ALA A 69 2.91 8.68 3.51
C ALA A 69 2.89 7.28 2.87
N LEU A 70 1.81 6.55 3.13
CA LEU A 70 1.58 5.17 2.69
C LEU A 70 0.25 5.11 1.92
N ASN A 71 0.26 4.38 0.81
CA ASN A 71 -0.93 4.08 0.02
C ASN A 71 -1.10 2.56 -0.06
N TRP A 72 -2.26 2.03 0.31
CA TRP A 72 -2.60 0.62 0.11
C TRP A 72 -3.54 0.50 -1.08
N LEU A 73 -3.10 -0.22 -2.11
CA LEU A 73 -3.83 -0.43 -3.35
C LEU A 73 -4.25 -1.89 -3.48
N VAL A 74 -5.41 -2.11 -4.11
CA VAL A 74 -5.84 -3.45 -4.52
C VAL A 74 -5.81 -3.58 -6.03
N TYR A 75 -5.18 -4.65 -6.50
CA TYR A 75 -5.17 -5.07 -7.89
C TYR A 75 -5.76 -6.47 -8.00
N CYS A 76 -6.91 -6.60 -8.67
CA CYS A 76 -7.48 -7.92 -8.96
C CYS A 76 -6.73 -8.53 -10.16
N THR A 77 -6.43 -9.83 -10.14
CA THR A 77 -5.67 -10.44 -11.26
C THR A 77 -6.55 -10.69 -12.49
N ASP A 78 -7.86 -10.84 -12.31
CA ASP A 78 -8.85 -10.89 -13.39
C ASP A 78 -9.45 -9.49 -13.58
N MET A 79 -8.99 -8.78 -14.62
CA MET A 79 -9.38 -7.40 -14.93
C MET A 79 -9.83 -7.22 -16.38
N GLU A 80 -9.86 -8.31 -17.15
CA GLU A 80 -10.29 -8.25 -18.55
C GLU A 80 -11.81 -8.24 -18.65
N LYS A 81 -12.31 -7.48 -19.62
CA LYS A 81 -13.74 -7.47 -19.93
C LYS A 81 -14.11 -8.84 -20.51
N ARG A 82 -15.14 -9.48 -19.96
CA ARG A 82 -15.60 -10.78 -20.43
C ARG A 82 -16.23 -10.67 -21.83
N PRO A 83 -16.33 -11.78 -22.60
CA PRO A 83 -16.95 -11.78 -23.92
C PRO A 83 -18.40 -11.25 -23.95
N ASP A 84 -19.13 -11.39 -22.84
CA ASP A 84 -20.48 -10.86 -22.65
C ASP A 84 -20.53 -9.35 -22.36
N GLY A 85 -19.38 -8.69 -22.34
CA GLY A 85 -19.24 -7.27 -22.05
C GLY A 85 -19.30 -6.90 -20.56
N SER A 86 -19.42 -7.87 -19.65
CA SER A 86 -19.36 -7.63 -18.20
C SER A 86 -17.92 -7.43 -17.72
N TRP A 87 -17.77 -6.65 -16.64
CA TRP A 87 -16.51 -6.56 -15.91
C TRP A 87 -16.41 -7.69 -14.87
N PRO A 88 -15.19 -8.14 -14.53
CA PRO A 88 -14.98 -9.14 -13.51
C PRO A 88 -15.38 -8.63 -12.13
N LEU A 89 -15.59 -9.59 -11.21
CA LEU A 89 -15.91 -9.28 -9.82
C LEU A 89 -14.70 -8.61 -9.17
N PHE A 90 -14.96 -7.64 -8.30
CA PHE A 90 -13.92 -6.78 -7.77
C PHE A 90 -13.69 -7.05 -6.28
N ALA A 91 -12.47 -6.80 -5.81
CA ALA A 91 -12.10 -6.82 -4.40
C ALA A 91 -11.67 -5.43 -3.92
N ARG A 92 -11.99 -5.08 -2.68
CA ARG A 92 -11.64 -3.78 -2.08
C ARG A 92 -11.26 -3.96 -0.61
N ILE A 93 -10.28 -3.19 -0.15
CA ILE A 93 -10.00 -3.06 1.29
C ILE A 93 -11.12 -2.20 1.89
N VAL A 94 -11.84 -2.75 2.85
CA VAL A 94 -12.88 -2.03 3.61
C VAL A 94 -12.41 -1.63 5.00
N ASN A 95 -11.32 -2.24 5.49
CA ASN A 95 -10.67 -1.81 6.72
C ASN A 95 -9.20 -2.25 6.77
N ILE A 96 -8.38 -1.49 7.49
CA ILE A 96 -7.00 -1.84 7.83
C ILE A 96 -6.90 -1.79 9.35
N VAL A 97 -6.63 -2.94 9.96
CA VAL A 97 -6.60 -3.10 11.42
C VAL A 97 -5.19 -3.47 11.83
N PHE A 98 -4.49 -2.59 12.54
CA PHE A 98 -3.24 -2.97 13.20
C PHE A 98 -3.54 -3.93 14.34
N VAL A 99 -2.67 -4.92 14.54
CA VAL A 99 -2.89 -6.00 15.51
C VAL A 99 -1.69 -6.22 16.40
N LEU A 100 -1.99 -6.60 17.65
CA LEU A 100 -1.01 -7.09 18.61
C LEU A 100 -0.57 -8.53 18.28
N PRO A 101 0.50 -9.07 18.91
CA PRO A 101 0.96 -10.43 18.66
C PRO A 101 -0.08 -11.53 18.90
N ASP A 102 -1.07 -11.27 19.75
CA ASP A 102 -2.19 -12.18 20.04
C ASP A 102 -3.34 -12.07 19.03
N GLY A 103 -3.21 -11.20 18.03
CA GLY A 103 -4.20 -10.97 16.98
C GLY A 103 -5.34 -10.03 17.34
N THR A 104 -5.33 -9.45 18.55
CA THR A 104 -6.30 -8.42 18.96
C THR A 104 -5.98 -7.07 18.31
N PRO A 105 -6.97 -6.19 18.10
CA PRO A 105 -6.73 -4.87 17.53
C PRO A 105 -5.81 -4.01 18.42
N GLU A 106 -4.80 -3.41 17.81
CA GLU A 106 -3.98 -2.37 18.43
C GLU A 106 -4.80 -1.07 18.50
N LEU A 107 -4.97 -0.54 19.71
CA LEU A 107 -5.77 0.66 19.97
C LEU A 107 -4.93 1.94 19.82
N ARG A 108 -3.60 1.82 19.91
CA ARG A 108 -2.70 2.95 19.67
C ARG A 108 -2.79 3.36 18.20
N LYS A 109 -2.79 4.68 18.00
CA LYS A 109 -2.78 5.25 16.66
C LYS A 109 -1.44 4.97 15.98
N ILE A 110 -1.46 4.20 14.90
CA ILE A 110 -0.27 3.88 14.09
C ILE A 110 -0.14 4.82 12.88
N CYS A 111 -1.28 5.19 12.28
CA CYS A 111 -1.32 6.08 11.14
C CYS A 111 -2.26 7.28 11.37
N ASN A 112 -1.83 8.44 10.90
CA ASN A 112 -2.61 9.64 10.73
C ASN A 112 -3.42 9.60 9.42
N ASP A 113 -4.63 10.14 9.46
CA ASP A 113 -5.53 10.28 8.31
C ASP A 113 -5.76 9.00 7.50
N LEU A 114 -5.70 7.84 8.14
CA LEU A 114 -5.91 6.55 7.50
C LEU A 114 -7.36 6.41 7.02
N LYS A 115 -7.60 6.59 5.73
CA LYS A 115 -8.93 6.57 5.13
C LYS A 115 -8.91 6.15 3.67
N ILE A 116 -10.09 5.83 3.16
CA ILE A 116 -10.30 5.63 1.72
C ILE A 116 -10.13 6.98 1.02
N TYR A 117 -9.19 7.05 0.07
CA TYR A 117 -8.91 8.28 -0.66
C TYR A 117 -9.46 8.22 -2.10
N GLY A 118 -9.53 7.02 -2.70
CA GLY A 118 -10.09 6.82 -4.04
C GLY A 118 -10.69 5.44 -4.25
N GLY A 119 -11.68 5.39 -5.16
CA GLY A 119 -12.39 4.18 -5.56
C GLY A 119 -13.09 4.31 -6.92
N PRO A 120 -13.53 3.19 -7.53
CA PRO A 120 -14.16 3.08 -8.85
C PRO A 120 -15.28 4.06 -9.13
N ASP A 121 -16.04 4.47 -8.12
CA ASP A 121 -17.25 5.28 -8.33
C ASP A 121 -16.94 6.68 -8.91
N LYS A 122 -15.68 7.13 -8.85
CA LYS A 122 -15.23 8.40 -9.44
C LYS A 122 -14.36 8.25 -10.70
N ILE A 123 -13.93 7.03 -11.05
CA ILE A 123 -12.84 6.79 -12.02
C ILE A 123 -13.24 5.77 -13.11
N ARG A 124 -14.43 5.14 -13.02
CA ARG A 124 -14.90 4.18 -14.02
C ARG A 124 -15.19 4.83 -15.37
N GLY A 125 -14.16 4.97 -16.19
CA GLY A 125 -14.27 5.05 -17.64
C GLY A 125 -14.48 3.64 -18.23
N PRO A 126 -15.03 3.52 -19.46
CA PRO A 126 -15.19 2.24 -20.16
C PRO A 126 -13.86 1.49 -20.43
N TRP A 127 -12.72 2.12 -20.17
CA TRP A 127 -11.39 1.65 -20.53
C TRP A 127 -10.39 1.70 -19.35
N THR A 128 -10.83 2.11 -18.16
CA THR A 128 -9.91 2.42 -17.05
C THR A 128 -10.04 1.38 -15.94
N PRO A 129 -9.00 0.56 -15.67
CA PRO A 129 -8.98 -0.30 -14.50
C PRO A 129 -9.14 0.57 -13.26
N SER A 130 -10.11 0.22 -12.42
CA SER A 130 -10.38 0.95 -11.19
C SER A 130 -9.50 0.42 -10.07
N TYR A 131 -8.95 1.33 -9.27
CA TYR A 131 -8.21 0.96 -8.06
C TYR A 131 -8.94 1.55 -6.85
N TYR A 132 -9.20 0.72 -5.85
CA TYR A 132 -9.49 1.22 -4.51
C TYR A 132 -8.15 1.46 -3.82
N TYR A 133 -8.00 2.62 -3.18
CA TYR A 133 -6.86 2.83 -2.33
C TYR A 133 -7.19 3.54 -1.03
N TRP A 134 -6.55 3.04 0.02
CA TRP A 134 -6.43 3.69 1.30
C TRP A 134 -5.14 4.49 1.32
N ALA A 135 -5.17 5.61 2.02
CA ALA A 135 -3.98 6.40 2.26
C ALA A 135 -3.93 6.81 3.73
N GLY A 136 -2.72 6.97 4.25
CA GLY A 136 -2.45 7.50 5.57
C GLY A 136 -0.97 7.84 5.70
N ALA A 137 -0.58 8.46 6.80
CA ALA A 137 0.83 8.68 7.13
C ALA A 137 1.18 7.95 8.42
N VAL A 138 2.35 7.31 8.48
CA VAL A 138 2.87 6.78 9.74
C VAL A 138 2.93 7.92 10.76
N ASP A 139 2.48 7.68 11.99
CA ASP A 139 2.55 8.71 13.02
C ASP A 139 4.01 9.15 13.26
N LEU A 140 4.22 10.46 13.39
CA LEU A 140 5.57 11.03 13.50
C LEU A 140 6.24 10.64 14.82
N GLU A 141 5.45 10.48 15.87
CA GLU A 141 5.88 10.12 17.22
C GLU A 141 5.78 8.61 17.47
N LEU A 142 5.45 7.82 16.44
CA LEU A 142 5.35 6.38 16.58
C LEU A 142 6.73 5.78 16.84
N GLU A 143 6.87 5.03 17.93
CA GLU A 143 8.12 4.33 18.22
C GLU A 143 8.55 3.41 17.05
N PRO A 144 9.83 3.39 16.67
CA PRO A 144 10.34 2.42 15.70
C PRO A 144 10.04 0.98 16.14
N GLY A 145 9.64 0.13 15.20
CA GLY A 145 9.21 -1.23 15.53
C GLY A 145 8.48 -1.95 14.41
N LEU A 146 8.03 -3.16 14.71
CA LEU A 146 7.23 -3.97 13.80
C LEU A 146 5.75 -3.88 14.19
N TYR A 147 4.92 -3.49 13.22
CA TYR A 147 3.49 -3.24 13.38
C TYR A 147 2.70 -4.12 12.40
N PRO A 148 2.33 -5.36 12.81
CA PRO A 148 1.48 -6.23 12.01
C PRO A 148 0.10 -5.60 11.78
N TYR A 149 -0.49 -5.88 10.63
CA TYR A 149 -1.85 -5.45 10.33
C TYR A 149 -2.62 -6.52 9.55
N ARG A 150 -3.94 -6.40 9.62
CA ARG A 150 -4.92 -7.19 8.89
C ARG A 150 -5.61 -6.30 7.89
N LEU A 151 -5.65 -6.74 6.62
CA LEU A 151 -6.55 -6.15 5.63
C LEU A 151 -7.88 -6.89 5.69
N VAL A 152 -8.97 -6.14 5.88
CA VAL A 152 -10.33 -6.67 5.71
C VAL A 152 -10.74 -6.39 4.28
N VAL A 153 -10.93 -7.45 3.51
CA VAL A 153 -11.22 -7.39 2.08
C VAL A 153 -12.67 -7.76 1.85
N GLU A 154 -13.41 -6.88 1.19
CA GLU A 154 -14.71 -7.19 0.61
C GLU A 154 -14.52 -7.64 -0.84
N VAL A 155 -15.17 -8.74 -1.20
CA VAL A 155 -15.17 -9.31 -2.54
C VAL A 155 -16.60 -9.35 -3.06
N ASP A 156 -16.80 -8.77 -4.25
CA ASP A 156 -18.08 -8.86 -4.95
C ASP A 156 -18.40 -10.32 -5.29
N THR A 157 -19.69 -10.67 -5.25
CA THR A 157 -20.15 -11.99 -5.68
C THR A 157 -21.02 -11.87 -6.93
N VAL A 158 -21.32 -13.01 -7.58
CA VAL A 158 -22.22 -13.06 -8.75
C VAL A 158 -23.60 -12.50 -8.39
N ASP A 159 -24.08 -12.77 -7.18
CA ASP A 159 -25.24 -12.08 -6.63
C ASP A 159 -24.81 -10.69 -6.13
N ARG A 160 -25.27 -9.65 -6.81
CA ARG A 160 -24.91 -8.27 -6.47
C ARG A 160 -25.37 -7.83 -5.09
N ASN A 161 -26.36 -8.51 -4.50
CA ASN A 161 -26.87 -8.23 -3.16
C ASN A 161 -26.07 -8.94 -2.07
N ARG A 162 -25.15 -9.82 -2.45
CA ARG A 162 -24.30 -10.56 -1.52
C ARG A 162 -22.85 -10.11 -1.64
N LYS A 163 -22.25 -9.86 -0.47
CA LYS A 163 -20.81 -9.58 -0.32
C LYS A 163 -20.16 -10.69 0.48
N SER A 164 -18.90 -10.96 0.17
CA SER A 164 -18.05 -11.85 0.95
C SER A 164 -16.92 -11.05 1.57
N TYR A 165 -16.62 -11.32 2.84
CA TYR A 165 -15.56 -10.64 3.59
C TYR A 165 -14.50 -11.64 3.99
N PHE A 166 -13.24 -11.26 3.79
CA PHE A 166 -12.09 -12.09 4.12
C PHE A 166 -11.03 -11.27 4.83
N ASN A 167 -10.37 -11.91 5.80
CA ASN A 167 -9.23 -11.32 6.50
C ASN A 167 -7.93 -11.77 5.82
N LEU A 168 -7.05 -10.82 5.58
CA LEU A 168 -5.69 -11.05 5.14
C LEU A 168 -4.74 -10.61 6.25
N ASP A 169 -4.33 -11.59 7.04
CA ASP A 169 -3.33 -11.46 8.10
C ASP A 169 -1.92 -11.69 7.55
N GLY A 170 -0.93 -11.23 8.32
CA GLY A 170 0.49 -11.46 8.03
C GLY A 170 1.32 -10.22 7.66
N PRO A 171 0.82 -9.22 6.89
CA PRO A 171 1.66 -8.13 6.49
C PRO A 171 1.95 -7.19 7.67
N ALA A 172 3.07 -6.49 7.63
CA ALA A 172 3.51 -5.62 8.70
C ALA A 172 4.24 -4.37 8.18
N LEU A 173 4.14 -3.28 8.93
CA LEU A 173 5.01 -2.12 8.76
C LEU A 173 6.23 -2.28 9.66
N GLN A 174 7.43 -2.16 9.09
CA GLN A 174 8.68 -2.04 9.84
C GLN A 174 9.05 -0.57 9.88
N VAL A 175 8.69 0.10 10.97
CA VAL A 175 8.89 1.53 11.17
C VAL A 175 10.32 1.76 11.67
N ILE A 176 11.07 2.57 10.93
CA ILE A 176 12.43 3.00 11.30
C ILE A 176 12.44 4.49 11.69
N PRO A 177 13.42 4.94 12.50
CA PRO A 177 13.52 6.33 12.92
C PRO A 177 13.66 7.28 11.71
N LEU A 178 13.08 8.47 11.81
CA LEU A 178 13.25 9.52 10.80
C LEU A 178 14.74 9.88 10.57
N SER A 179 15.57 9.80 11.62
CA SER A 179 16.99 10.14 11.60
C SER A 179 17.88 9.16 10.82
N ALA A 180 17.37 7.98 10.44
CA ALA A 180 18.11 6.97 9.70
C ALA A 180 18.58 7.42 8.28
N ILE A 181 18.14 8.59 7.81
CA ILE A 181 18.53 9.19 6.52
C ILE A 181 20.02 9.58 6.47
N HIS A 182 20.64 9.90 7.61
CA HIS A 182 22.01 10.45 7.64
C HIS A 182 23.12 9.39 7.64
N ALA A 183 22.82 8.12 7.96
CA ALA A 183 23.85 7.08 8.03
C ALA A 183 24.24 6.52 6.65
N ALA A 184 23.32 6.50 5.69
CA ALA A 184 23.56 5.95 4.35
C ALA A 184 24.29 6.93 3.40
N SER A 185 24.36 8.21 3.75
CA SER A 185 24.97 9.27 2.92
C SER A 185 26.42 9.60 3.33
N GLN A 186 26.99 8.90 4.32
CA GLN A 186 28.37 9.10 4.78
C GLN A 186 29.36 8.01 4.31
N HIS A 187 28.92 7.05 3.51
CA HIS A 187 29.76 5.95 2.99
C HIS A 187 29.70 5.80 1.46
N GLY A 188 29.39 6.89 0.74
CA GLY A 188 29.43 6.97 -0.72
C GLY A 188 30.56 7.87 -1.20
#